data_AF-A0A8T5QSH6-F1
#
_entry.id   AF-A0A8T5QSH6-F1
#
_cell.length_a   1.000
_cell.length_b   1.000
_cell.length_c   1.000
_cell.angle_alpha   90.00
_cell.angle_beta   90.00
_cell.angle_gamma   90.00
#
_symmetry.space_group_name_H-M   'P 1'
#
loop_
_entity.id
_entity.type
_entity.pdbx_description
1 polymer ?
#
loop_
_entity_poly.entity_id
_entity_poly.type
_entity_poly.pdbx_seq_one_letter_code
_entity_poly.pdbx_strand_id
1 'polypeptide(L)'
;MRFKTEKQRRAVMAQVNQGNLRVAPAPKRNTAFYRAKALDFEKKLDWQKAFECYDLAIKNYPAHHPDSELARADLSWLEKQKAQCLVMVQQKNKKLEV
;
A
#
# COMPACT_ATOMS: atom_id res chain seq x y z
N MET A 1 -8.87 59.56 12.68
CA MET A 1 -8.18 58.95 13.83
C MET A 1 -9.18 58.05 14.56
N ARG A 2 -8.93 56.86 15.08
CA ARG A 2 -7.85 55.87 15.03
C ARG A 2 -8.50 54.58 15.59
N PHE A 3 -8.37 53.49 14.85
CA PHE A 3 -8.29 52.10 15.31
C PHE A 3 -9.17 51.66 16.49
N LYS A 4 -10.41 51.23 16.20
CA LYS A 4 -11.10 50.24 17.05
C LYS A 4 -10.39 48.88 16.89
N THR A 5 -9.36 48.73 17.72
CA THR A 5 -8.85 47.51 18.34
C THR A 5 -8.72 46.27 17.45
N GLU A 6 -7.52 46.12 16.89
CA GLU A 6 -6.91 44.90 16.34
C GLU A 6 -7.08 43.65 17.23
N LYS A 7 -7.36 43.85 18.52
CA LYS A 7 -7.68 42.79 19.50
C LYS A 7 -8.97 42.03 19.17
N GLN A 8 -9.96 42.65 18.51
CA GLN A 8 -11.20 41.96 18.13
C GLN A 8 -11.08 41.17 16.81
N ARG A 9 -10.12 41.51 15.93
CA ARG A 9 -9.86 40.73 14.71
C ARG A 9 -9.12 39.41 14.96
N ARG A 10 -8.36 39.32 16.06
CA ARG A 10 -7.71 38.06 16.47
C ARG A 10 -8.67 37.03 17.07
N ALA A 11 -9.79 37.44 17.65
CA ALA A 11 -10.77 36.51 18.22
C ALA A 11 -11.60 35.77 17.14
N VAL A 12 -11.87 36.42 16.00
CA VAL A 12 -12.63 35.81 14.89
C VAL A 12 -11.76 34.89 14.01
N MET A 13 -10.44 35.04 14.06
CA MET A 13 -9.48 34.14 13.36
C MET A 13 -9.09 32.90 14.18
N ALA A 14 -9.48 32.81 15.46
CA ALA A 14 -9.15 31.68 16.33
C ALA A 14 -10.19 30.54 16.28
N GLN A 15 -11.28 30.69 15.51
CA GLN A 15 -12.32 29.66 15.36
C GLN A 15 -12.20 28.80 14.10
N VAL A 16 -11.12 28.94 13.33
CA VAL A 16 -10.87 28.14 12.12
C VAL A 16 -9.50 27.48 12.22
N ASN A 17 -9.21 26.72 13.27
CA ASN A 17 -8.05 25.81 13.25
C ASN A 17 -8.00 24.76 14.37
N GLN A 18 -9.15 24.39 14.94
CA GLN A 18 -9.25 23.19 15.75
C GLN A 18 -10.46 22.41 15.29
N GLY A 19 -10.25 21.34 14.51
CA GLY A 19 -11.28 20.31 14.45
C GLY A 19 -11.37 19.44 13.20
N ASN A 20 -10.60 19.63 12.12
CA ASN A 20 -10.79 18.70 10.99
C ASN A 20 -9.67 18.58 9.97
N LEU A 21 -8.39 18.67 10.37
CA LEU A 21 -7.37 17.93 9.63
C LEU A 21 -7.55 16.46 9.97
N ARG A 22 -8.60 15.85 9.39
CA ARG A 22 -8.65 14.42 9.08
C ARG A 22 -7.51 14.18 8.10
N VAL A 23 -6.28 14.18 8.58
CA VAL A 23 -5.19 13.50 7.90
C VAL A 23 -5.69 12.08 7.85
N ALA A 24 -6.22 11.66 6.69
CA ALA A 24 -6.65 10.30 6.49
C ALA A 24 -5.53 9.42 7.06
N PRO A 25 -5.82 8.46 7.95
CA PRO A 25 -4.77 7.61 8.50
C PRO A 25 -4.00 7.09 7.31
N ALA A 26 -2.68 7.34 7.27
CA ALA A 26 -1.82 6.94 6.16
C ALA A 26 -2.25 5.51 5.78
N PRO A 27 -2.55 5.24 4.49
CA PRO A 27 -3.21 4.02 4.10
C PRO A 27 -2.42 2.87 4.72
N LYS A 28 -3.05 2.19 5.69
CA LYS A 28 -2.40 1.10 6.39
C LYS A 28 -1.96 0.15 5.30
N ARG A 29 -0.63 -0.02 5.16
CA ARG A 29 -0.04 -0.90 4.15
C ARG A 29 -0.46 -2.32 4.51
N ASN A 30 -1.60 -2.73 3.98
CA ASN A 30 -2.19 -4.04 4.19
C ASN A 30 -1.88 -4.92 2.98
N THR A 31 -2.25 -6.18 3.07
CA THR A 31 -2.12 -7.14 1.97
C THR A 31 -2.67 -6.62 0.65
N ALA A 32 -3.85 -5.99 0.67
CA ALA A 32 -4.49 -5.47 -0.53
C ALA A 32 -3.65 -4.38 -1.22
N PHE A 33 -3.02 -3.50 -0.43
CA PHE A 33 -2.09 -2.50 -0.95
C PHE A 33 -0.89 -3.13 -1.66
N TYR A 34 -0.25 -4.11 -1.03
CA TYR A 34 0.91 -4.79 -1.62
C TYR A 34 0.53 -5.62 -2.85
N ARG A 35 -0.65 -6.24 -2.87
CA ARG A 35 -1.19 -6.92 -4.05
C ARG A 35 -1.40 -5.98 -5.24
N ALA A 36 -2.04 -4.84 -5.00
CA ALA A 36 -2.28 -3.86 -6.06
C ALA A 36 -0.95 -3.33 -6.63
N LYS A 37 0.04 -3.09 -5.76
CA LYS A 37 1.42 -2.76 -6.17
C LYS A 37 2.09 -3.87 -6.98
N ALA A 38 1.94 -5.13 -6.56
CA ALA A 38 2.51 -6.26 -7.28
C ALA A 38 1.98 -6.32 -8.72
N LEU A 39 0.66 -6.23 -8.89
CA LEU A 39 0.01 -6.20 -10.21
C LEU A 39 0.46 -5.02 -11.08
N ASP A 40 0.70 -3.84 -10.47
CA ASP A 40 1.24 -2.68 -11.19
C ASP A 40 2.68 -2.93 -11.69
N PHE A 41 3.51 -3.59 -10.88
CA PHE A 41 4.86 -3.99 -11.29
C PHE A 41 4.86 -5.09 -12.35
N GLU A 42 3.93 -6.05 -12.29
CA GLU A 42 3.76 -7.07 -13.33
C GLU A 42 3.42 -6.44 -14.69
N LYS A 43 2.52 -5.45 -14.71
CA LYS A 43 2.20 -4.68 -15.93
C LYS A 43 3.41 -3.94 -16.49
N LYS A 44 4.35 -3.54 -15.62
CA LYS A 44 5.61 -2.89 -15.98
C LYS A 44 6.72 -3.89 -16.32
N LEU A 45 6.45 -5.21 -16.27
CA LEU A 45 7.43 -6.29 -16.45
C LEU A 45 8.60 -6.23 -15.44
N ASP A 46 8.37 -5.57 -14.30
CA ASP A 46 9.28 -5.45 -13.16
C ASP A 46 9.05 -6.63 -12.20
N TRP A 47 9.29 -7.85 -12.71
CA TRP A 47 8.99 -9.11 -12.00
C TRP A 47 9.68 -9.23 -10.64
N GLN A 48 10.86 -8.65 -10.47
CA GLN A 48 11.60 -8.66 -9.20
C GLN A 48 10.88 -7.84 -8.12
N LYS A 49 10.40 -6.64 -8.45
CA LYS A 49 9.62 -5.82 -7.51
C LYS A 49 8.24 -6.39 -7.26
N ALA A 50 7.63 -7.02 -8.27
CA ALA A 50 6.37 -7.74 -8.12
C ALA A 50 6.50 -8.89 -7.09
N PHE A 51 7.59 -9.68 -7.20
CA PHE A 51 7.92 -10.72 -6.23
C PHE A 51 8.03 -10.18 -4.80
N GLU A 52 8.78 -9.08 -4.59
CA GLU A 52 8.92 -8.46 -3.27
C GLU A 52 7.57 -7.98 -2.73
N CYS A 53 6.70 -7.43 -3.59
CA CYS A 53 5.37 -7.00 -3.19
C CYS A 53 4.49 -8.18 -2.79
N TYR A 54 4.53 -9.31 -3.50
CA TYR A 54 3.80 -10.51 -3.10
C TYR A 54 4.31 -11.08 -1.77
N ASP A 55 5.63 -11.09 -1.55
CA ASP A 55 6.22 -11.51 -0.28
C ASP A 55 5.77 -10.61 0.89
N LEU A 56 5.74 -9.29 0.69
CA LEU A 56 5.21 -8.34 1.67
C LEU A 56 3.70 -8.52 1.90
N ALA A 57 2.94 -8.87 0.85
CA ALA A 57 1.51 -9.14 0.97
C ALA A 57 1.24 -10.36 1.88
N ILE A 58 2.02 -11.44 1.70
CA ILE A 58 1.95 -12.65 2.53
C ILE A 58 2.36 -12.34 3.97
N LYS A 59 3.46 -11.61 4.18
CA LYS A 59 3.94 -11.21 5.52
C LYS A 59 2.94 -10.33 6.28
N ASN A 60 2.23 -9.46 5.56
CA ASN A 60 1.21 -8.58 6.15
C ASN A 60 -0.20 -9.18 6.07
N TYR A 61 -0.32 -10.46 5.74
CA TYR A 61 -1.62 -11.12 5.62
C TYR A 61 -2.36 -11.10 6.96
N PRO A 62 -3.59 -10.56 7.02
CA PRO A 62 -4.33 -10.51 8.27
C PRO A 62 -4.64 -11.94 8.73
N ALA A 63 -4.07 -12.34 9.87
CA ALA A 63 -4.30 -13.64 10.51
C ALA A 63 -5.68 -13.74 11.20
N HIS A 64 -6.66 -12.95 10.76
CA HIS A 64 -7.93 -12.80 11.46
C HIS A 64 -8.74 -14.12 11.53
N HIS A 65 -8.56 -15.02 10.56
CA HIS A 65 -9.13 -16.38 10.57
C HIS A 65 -8.22 -17.36 9.81
N PRO A 66 -7.20 -17.95 10.46
CA PRO A 66 -6.28 -18.88 9.79
C PRO A 66 -6.98 -20.16 9.30
N ASP A 67 -8.10 -20.53 9.92
CA ASP A 67 -8.93 -21.68 9.56
C ASP A 67 -9.97 -21.38 8.48
N SER A 68 -10.08 -20.12 8.05
CA SER A 68 -10.98 -19.77 6.95
C SER A 68 -10.44 -20.32 5.64
N GLU A 69 -11.25 -21.13 4.95
CA GLU A 69 -10.91 -21.67 3.63
C GLU A 69 -10.58 -20.55 2.64
N LEU A 70 -11.28 -19.42 2.72
CA LEU A 70 -11.00 -18.22 1.94
C LEU A 70 -9.59 -17.67 2.20
N ALA A 71 -9.16 -17.58 3.46
CA ALA A 71 -7.83 -17.09 3.81
C ALA A 71 -6.74 -18.03 3.28
N ARG A 72 -6.94 -19.35 3.38
CA ARG A 72 -6.01 -20.37 2.84
C ARG A 72 -5.93 -20.33 1.32
N ALA A 73 -7.07 -20.22 0.63
CA ALA A 73 -7.13 -20.09 -0.83
C ALA A 73 -6.41 -18.82 -1.31
N ASP A 74 -6.61 -17.72 -0.59
CA ASP A 74 -6.07 -16.41 -0.93
C ASP A 74 -4.55 -16.31 -0.66
N LEU A 75 -4.05 -16.95 0.41
CA LEU A 75 -2.60 -17.15 0.63
C LEU A 75 -1.98 -18.05 -0.43
N SER A 76 -2.64 -19.17 -0.77
CA SER A 76 -2.18 -20.09 -1.82
C SER A 76 -2.07 -19.39 -3.18
N TRP A 77 -3.04 -18.53 -3.50
CA TRP A 77 -2.97 -17.69 -4.70
C TRP A 77 -1.76 -16.75 -4.68
N LEU A 78 -1.48 -16.09 -3.55
CA LEU A 78 -0.31 -15.21 -3.43
C LEU A 78 1.02 -15.95 -3.60
N GLU A 79 1.15 -17.11 -2.97
CA GLU A 79 2.35 -17.95 -3.11
C GLU A 79 2.55 -18.39 -4.57
N LYS A 80 1.46 -18.75 -5.25
CA LYS A 80 1.52 -19.09 -6.68
C LYS A 80 1.97 -17.91 -7.54
N GLN A 81 1.43 -16.71 -7.31
CA GLN A 81 1.85 -15.50 -8.03
C GLN A 81 3.33 -15.17 -7.77
N LYS A 82 3.77 -15.27 -6.51
CA LYS A 82 5.16 -15.09 -6.12
C LYS A 82 6.09 -16.07 -6.86
N ALA A 83 5.73 -17.36 -6.91
CA ALA A 83 6.51 -18.37 -7.62
C ALA A 83 6.55 -18.08 -9.14
N GLN A 84 5.43 -17.66 -9.74
CA GLN A 84 5.39 -17.25 -11.14
C GLN A 84 6.31 -16.07 -11.43
N CYS A 85 6.27 -15.02 -10.60
CA CYS A 85 7.19 -13.89 -10.71
C CYS A 85 8.66 -14.33 -10.67
N LEU A 86 9.03 -15.26 -9.79
CA LEU A 86 10.39 -15.78 -9.70
C LEU A 86 10.82 -16.50 -10.99
N VAL A 87 9.96 -17.32 -11.57
CA VAL A 87 10.23 -17.99 -12.86
C VAL A 87 10.42 -16.95 -13.97
N MET A 88 9.61 -15.90 -14.01
CA MET A 88 9.73 -14.83 -15.01
C MET A 88 11.05 -14.05 -14.86
N VAL A 89 11.50 -13.78 -13.62
CA VAL A 89 12.83 -13.19 -13.37
C VAL A 89 13.94 -14.09 -13.92
N GLN A 90 13.89 -15.40 -13.65
CA GLN A 90 14.89 -16.35 -14.15
C GLN A 90 14.89 -16.46 -15.68
N GLN A 91 13.71 -16.49 -16.31
CA GLN A 91 13.59 -16.51 -17.76
C GLN A 91 14.14 -15.23 -18.41
N LYS A 92 13.88 -14.07 -17.81
CA LYS A 92 14.42 -12.79 -18.28
C LYS A 92 15.95 -12.79 -18.23
N ASN A 93 16.52 -13.28 -17.13
CA ASN A 93 17.98 -13.36 -16.96
C ASN A 93 18.60 -14.32 -17.98
N LYS A 94 18.00 -15.50 -18.20
CA LYS A 94 18.49 -16.48 -19.17
C LYS A 94 18.46 -15.96 -20.62
N LYS A 95 17.52 -15.08 -20.96
CA LYS A 95 17.40 -14.48 -22.28
C LYS A 95 18.44 -13.37 -22.56
N LEU A 96 19.10 -12.86 -21.51
CA LEU A 96 20.15 -11.85 -21.60
C LEU A 96 21.55 -12.47 -21.75
N GLU A 97 21.71 -13.77 -21.52
CA GLU A 97 22.97 -14.51 -21.65
C GLU A 97 23.17 -15.19 -23.02
N VAL A 98 22.27 -14.96 -24.00
CA VAL A 98 22.33 -15.48 -25.37
C VAL A 98 22.45 -14.33 -26.35
#